data_AF-A0A964BVS2-F1
#
_entry.id   AF-A0A964BVS2-F1
#
_cell.length_a   1.000
_cell.length_b   1.000
_cell.length_c   1.000
_cell.angle_alpha   90.00
_cell.angle_beta   90.00
_cell.angle_gamma   90.00
#
_symmetry.space_group_name_H-M   'P 1'
#
loop_
_entity.id
_entity.type
_entity.pdbx_description
1 polymer ?
#
loop_
_entity_poly.entity_id
_entity_poly.type
_entity_poly.pdbx_seq_one_letter_code
_entity_poly.pdbx_strand_id
1 'polypeptide(L)'
;MTEYRCTRNALYSHDCTGRDDLRERQGHYIHASSEEEAWQIMAIRYPEETRAGFTVQNWSENSSKSVVVLRVERDNQGNEVLINQDGKKAITNNEGEVIGYEDEQE
;
A
#
# COMPACT_ATOMS: atom_id res chain seq x y z
N MET A 1 1.22 13.15 -11.41
CA MET A 1 0.86 12.60 -10.08
C MET A 1 -0.64 12.59 -9.99
N THR A 2 -1.18 11.45 -9.60
CA THR A 2 -2.60 11.19 -9.43
C THR A 2 -2.88 11.05 -7.94
N GLU A 3 -4.04 11.52 -7.48
CA GLU A 3 -4.46 11.34 -6.11
C GLU A 3 -5.15 9.99 -5.94
N TYR A 4 -4.68 9.21 -4.98
CA TYR A 4 -5.22 7.91 -4.62
C TYR A 4 -5.75 7.93 -3.19
N ARG A 5 -7.00 7.52 -3.00
CA ARG A 5 -7.59 7.26 -1.69
C ARG A 5 -7.28 5.82 -1.29
N CYS A 6 -6.40 5.64 -0.32
CA CYS A 6 -6.03 4.33 0.21
C CYS A 6 -6.74 4.04 1.54
N THR A 7 -7.49 2.95 1.62
CA THR A 7 -8.24 2.56 2.82
C THR A 7 -7.59 1.35 3.47
N ARG A 8 -7.39 1.36 4.78
CA ARG A 8 -6.86 0.20 5.53
C ARG A 8 -7.89 -0.92 5.56
N ASN A 9 -7.50 -2.15 5.19
CA ASN A 9 -8.40 -3.33 5.26
C ASN A 9 -8.35 -4.02 6.63
N ALA A 10 -7.35 -3.74 7.47
CA ALA A 10 -7.33 -4.24 8.84
C ALA A 10 -8.55 -3.74 9.62
N LEU A 11 -9.08 -4.60 10.50
CA LEU A 11 -10.23 -4.25 11.33
C LEU A 11 -9.85 -3.14 12.31
N TYR A 12 -10.69 -2.11 12.41
CA TYR A 12 -10.53 -1.11 13.47
C TYR A 12 -10.70 -1.79 14.84
N SER A 13 -9.72 -1.56 15.73
CA SER A 13 -9.73 -2.12 17.08
C SER A 13 -10.82 -1.52 17.96
N HIS A 14 -11.34 -0.35 17.60
CA HIS A 14 -12.43 0.33 18.29
C HIS A 14 -13.78 0.04 17.64
N ASP A 15 -14.81 -0.05 18.47
CA ASP A 15 -16.19 -0.25 18.02
C ASP A 15 -16.70 1.03 17.33
N CYS A 16 -16.69 1.00 16.00
CA CYS A 16 -17.15 2.09 15.15
C CYS A 16 -17.67 1.48 13.84
N THR A 17 -18.54 2.18 13.12
CA THR A 17 -19.16 1.64 11.90
C THR A 17 -18.14 1.28 10.82
N GLY A 18 -17.02 2.03 10.76
CA GLY A 18 -15.87 1.72 9.91
C GLY A 18 -15.17 0.40 10.26
N ARG A 19 -15.50 -0.27 11.36
CA ARG A 19 -15.01 -1.63 11.67
C ARG A 19 -15.48 -2.64 10.62
N ASP A 20 -16.76 -2.59 10.27
CA ASP A 20 -17.40 -3.55 9.37
C ASP A 20 -17.66 -2.98 7.97
N ASP A 21 -17.83 -1.66 7.84
CA ASP A 21 -18.06 -1.00 6.54
C ASP A 21 -16.81 -0.27 6.02
N LEU A 22 -16.22 -0.79 4.94
CA LEU A 22 -15.04 -0.22 4.29
C LEU A 22 -15.28 1.19 3.73
N ARG A 23 -16.53 1.59 3.44
CA ARG A 23 -16.87 2.90 2.89
C ARG A 23 -16.76 4.00 3.94
N GLU A 24 -17.01 3.64 5.20
CA GLU A 24 -16.97 4.52 6.36
C GLU A 24 -15.57 4.62 6.99
N ARG A 25 -14.60 3.84 6.49
CA ARG A 25 -13.20 3.96 6.90
C ARG A 25 -12.58 5.24 6.35
N GLN A 26 -11.77 5.89 7.19
CA GLN A 26 -10.97 7.03 6.75
C GLN A 26 -9.99 6.58 5.67
N GLY A 27 -10.08 7.21 4.50
CA GLY A 27 -9.13 7.01 3.42
C GLY A 27 -7.91 7.92 3.60
N HIS A 28 -6.73 7.39 3.33
CA HIS A 28 -5.49 8.13 3.25
C HIS A 28 -5.29 8.61 1.82
N TYR A 29 -5.25 9.93 1.61
CA TYR A 29 -5.01 10.52 0.30
C TYR A 29 -3.51 10.56 0.05
N ILE A 30 -3.06 9.84 -0.99
CA ILE A 30 -1.66 9.71 -1.36
C ILE A 30 -1.52 10.14 -2.82
N HIS A 31 -0.55 11.02 -3.06
CA HIS A 31 -0.18 11.40 -4.41
C HIS A 31 0.86 10.41 -4.90
N ALA A 32 0.53 9.69 -5.97
CA ALA A 32 1.42 8.70 -6.54
C ALA A 32 1.34 8.72 -8.07
N SER A 33 2.30 8.09 -8.72
CA SER A 33 2.29 7.89 -10.17
C SER A 33 1.45 6.67 -10.57
N SER A 34 1.15 5.76 -9.64
CA SER A 34 0.39 4.54 -9.86
C SER A 34 -0.28 4.04 -8.58
N GLU A 35 -1.32 3.21 -8.71
CA GLU A 35 -2.01 2.57 -7.58
C GLU A 35 -1.05 1.74 -6.71
N GLU A 36 -0.05 1.15 -7.35
CA GLU A 36 0.99 0.32 -6.72
C GLU A 36 1.95 1.14 -5.87
N GLU A 37 2.32 2.33 -6.34
CA GLU A 37 3.15 3.27 -5.59
C GLU A 37 2.35 3.83 -4.40
N ALA A 38 1.08 4.20 -4.60
CA ALA A 38 0.20 4.65 -3.52
C ALA A 38 0.05 3.59 -2.43
N TRP A 39 -0.11 2.33 -2.85
CA TRP A 39 -0.14 1.18 -1.97
C TRP A 39 1.17 0.99 -1.19
N GLN A 40 2.31 1.06 -1.85
CA GLN A 40 3.60 0.85 -1.21
C GLN A 40 3.82 1.90 -0.13
N ILE A 41 3.49 3.16 -0.40
CA ILE A 41 3.53 4.22 0.62
C ILE A 41 2.66 3.86 1.84
N MET A 42 1.48 3.25 1.64
CA MET A 42 0.67 2.75 2.76
C MET A 42 1.30 1.59 3.50
N ALA A 43 1.84 0.61 2.77
CA ALA A 43 2.51 -0.55 3.33
C ALA A 43 3.67 -0.15 4.24
N ILE A 44 4.36 0.94 3.90
CA ILE A 44 5.45 1.46 4.70
C ILE A 44 4.97 2.25 5.91
N ARG A 45 3.90 3.05 5.76
CA ARG A 45 3.28 3.77 6.88
C ARG A 45 2.63 2.84 7.89
N TYR A 46 2.16 1.67 7.43
CA TYR A 46 1.41 0.70 8.21
C TYR A 46 1.94 -0.72 7.98
N PRO A 47 3.21 -1.01 8.37
CA PRO A 47 3.86 -2.29 8.09
C PRO A 47 3.13 -3.46 8.77
N GLU A 48 2.54 -3.23 9.94
CA GLU A 48 1.77 -4.24 10.68
C GLU A 48 0.47 -4.65 9.98
N GLU A 49 -0.04 -3.81 9.08
CA GLU A 49 -1.32 -4.01 8.40
C GLU A 49 -1.16 -4.47 6.95
N THR A 50 0.07 -4.56 6.45
CA THR A 50 0.40 -5.08 5.13
C THR A 50 -0.21 -6.44 4.85
N ARG A 51 -0.29 -7.30 5.88
CA ARG A 51 -0.93 -8.62 5.83
C ARG A 51 -2.45 -8.57 5.60
N ALA A 52 -3.13 -7.60 6.20
CA ALA A 52 -4.56 -7.39 5.97
C ALA A 52 -4.80 -6.68 4.63
N GLY A 53 -3.81 -5.89 4.22
CA GLY A 53 -3.82 -5.10 3.04
C GLY A 53 -4.60 -3.78 3.17
N PHE A 54 -4.75 -3.11 2.04
CA PHE A 54 -5.38 -1.81 1.85
C PHE A 54 -6.26 -1.88 0.59
N THR A 55 -7.01 -0.84 0.32
CA THR A 55 -7.79 -0.70 -0.91
C THR A 55 -7.41 0.63 -1.52
N VAL A 56 -6.88 0.63 -2.74
CA VAL A 56 -6.46 1.86 -3.42
C VAL A 56 -7.53 2.27 -4.40
N GLN A 57 -8.02 3.50 -4.26
CA GLN A 57 -8.98 4.11 -5.18
C GLN A 57 -8.31 5.27 -5.88
N ASN A 58 -8.22 5.20 -7.20
CA ASN A 58 -7.87 6.36 -8.01
C ASN A 58 -9.00 7.39 -7.91
N TRP A 59 -8.72 8.52 -7.26
CA TRP A 59 -9.71 9.56 -7.03
C TRP A 59 -10.04 10.35 -8.31
N SER A 60 -9.07 10.44 -9.24
CA SER A 60 -9.25 11.15 -10.52
C SER A 60 -10.04 10.36 -11.54
N GLU A 61 -9.89 9.03 -11.55
CA GLU A 61 -10.52 8.14 -12.54
C GLU A 61 -11.69 7.33 -11.98
N ASN A 62 -12.00 7.48 -10.69
CA ASN A 62 -13.05 6.73 -9.99
C ASN A 62 -12.90 5.19 -10.17
N SER A 63 -11.67 4.73 -10.34
CA SER A 63 -11.29 3.32 -10.47
C SER A 63 -10.76 2.81 -9.13
N SER A 64 -11.10 1.58 -8.75
CA SER A 64 -10.70 0.98 -7.48
C SER A 64 -9.90 -0.30 -7.71
N LYS A 65 -8.71 -0.42 -7.12
CA LYS A 65 -7.89 -1.62 -7.14
C LYS A 65 -7.43 -2.00 -5.73
N SER A 66 -7.67 -3.23 -5.35
CA SER A 66 -7.14 -3.80 -4.10
C SER A 66 -5.81 -4.47 -4.39
N VAL A 67 -4.74 -3.97 -3.77
CA VAL A 67 -3.41 -4.58 -3.81
C VAL A 67 -3.21 -5.32 -2.47
N VAL A 68 -2.31 -6.31 -2.40
CA VAL A 68 -1.93 -6.98 -1.15
C VAL A 68 -0.41 -7.17 -1.18
N VAL A 69 0.29 -6.79 -0.10
CA VAL A 69 1.70 -7.15 0.10
C VAL A 69 1.69 -8.56 0.67
N LEU A 70 2.33 -9.48 -0.05
CA LEU A 70 2.46 -10.85 0.42
C LEU A 70 3.63 -11.02 1.39
N ARG A 71 4.73 -10.29 1.14
CA ARG A 71 5.97 -10.44 1.89
C ARG A 71 6.77 -9.15 1.91
N VAL A 72 7.45 -8.94 3.03
CA VAL A 72 8.47 -7.90 3.20
C VAL A 72 9.79 -8.64 3.39
N GLU A 73 10.70 -8.45 2.45
CA GLU A 73 12.06 -8.99 2.50
C GLU A 73 13.05 -7.86 2.84
N ARG A 74 14.30 -8.18 3.15
CA ARG A 74 15.37 -7.19 3.26
C ARG A 74 16.45 -7.45 2.23
N ASP A 75 16.88 -6.41 1.55
CA ASP A 75 18.00 -6.48 0.61
C ASP A 75 19.35 -6.53 1.38
N ASN A 76 20.43 -6.81 0.65
CA ASN A 76 21.80 -6.87 1.17
C ASN A 76 22.33 -5.53 1.72
N GLN A 77 21.72 -4.40 1.34
CA GLN A 77 21.97 -3.08 1.90
C GLN A 77 21.10 -2.76 3.12
N GLY A 78 20.21 -3.68 3.51
CA GLY A 78 19.32 -3.53 4.66
C GLY A 78 18.03 -2.76 4.35
N ASN A 79 17.73 -2.46 3.08
CA ASN A 79 16.46 -1.83 2.68
C ASN A 79 15.33 -2.84 2.74
N GLU A 80 14.11 -2.37 2.98
CA GLU A 80 12.92 -3.22 2.96
C GLU A 80 12.41 -3.37 1.53
N VAL A 81 12.11 -4.61 1.14
CA VAL A 81 11.63 -4.98 -0.19
C VAL A 81 10.20 -5.48 -0.05
N LEU A 82 9.25 -4.67 -0.47
CA LEU A 82 7.82 -4.98 -0.45
C LEU A 82 7.44 -5.73 -1.72
N ILE A 83 6.88 -6.92 -1.57
CA ILE A 83 6.48 -7.75 -2.72
C ILE A 83 4.96 -7.95 -2.70
N ASN A 84 4.32 -7.53 -3.78
CA ASN A 84 2.87 -7.64 -3.92
C ASN A 84 2.43 -9.02 -4.46
N GLN A 85 1.11 -9.23 -4.50
CA GLN A 85 0.50 -10.47 -5.04
C GLN A 85 0.79 -10.74 -6.52
N ASP A 86 1.22 -9.72 -7.26
CA ASP A 86 1.57 -9.77 -8.68
C ASP A 86 3.06 -10.11 -8.89
N GLY A 87 3.84 -10.31 -7.81
CA GLY A 87 5.28 -10.58 -7.86
C GLY A 87 6.16 -9.33 -7.87
N LYS A 88 5.57 -8.15 -8.08
CA LYS A 88 6.31 -6.88 -8.19
C LYS A 88 6.91 -6.46 -6.87
N LYS A 89 8.13 -5.93 -6.95
CA LYS A 89 8.94 -5.55 -5.80
C LYS A 89 9.18 -4.05 -5.76
N ALA A 90 9.00 -3.42 -4.60
CA ALA A 90 9.47 -2.08 -4.34
C ALA A 90 10.49 -2.07 -3.21
N ILE A 91 11.53 -1.27 -3.40
CA ILE A 91 12.60 -1.07 -2.45
C ILE A 91 12.33 0.24 -1.72
N THR A 92 12.34 0.18 -0.40
CA THR A 92 12.03 1.31 0.47
C THR A 92 13.17 1.57 1.43
N ASN A 93 13.50 2.85 1.63
CA ASN A 93 14.51 3.23 2.62
C ASN A 93 13.94 3.09 4.04
N ASN A 94 14.82 3.27 5.02
CA ASN A 94 14.51 3.26 6.45
C ASN A 94 13.62 4.43 6.92
N GLU A 95 13.46 5.48 6.11
CA GLU A 95 12.52 6.58 6.34
C GLU A 95 11.12 6.28 5.79
N GLY A 96 11.03 5.19 5.05
CA GLY A 96 9.82 4.68 4.50
C GLY A 96 9.37 5.29 3.18
N GLU A 97 10.32 5.83 2.44
CA GLU A 97 10.14 6.31 1.08
C GLU A 97 10.46 5.20 0.09
N VAL A 98 9.64 5.08 -0.95
CA VAL A 98 9.91 4.20 -2.09
C VAL A 98 11.07 4.81 -2.89
N ILE A 99 12.22 4.13 -2.89
CA ILE A 99 13.43 4.59 -3.56
C ILE A 99 13.70 3.86 -4.88
N GLY A 100 12.97 2.78 -5.15
CA GLY A 100 13.11 2.04 -6.40
C GLY A 100 12.11 0.90 -6.54
N TYR A 101 12.07 0.36 -7.75
CA TYR A 101 11.24 -0.78 -8.13
C TYR A 101 12.16 -1.83 -8.76
N GLU A 102 12.11 -3.05 -8.26
CA GLU A 102 12.65 -4.20 -8.98
C GLU A 102 11.49 -4.75 -9.83
N ASP A 103 11.31 -4.14 -11.01
CA ASP A 103 10.53 -4.74 -12.07
C ASP A 103 11.33 -5.94 -12.57
N GLU A 104 10.68 -7.11 -12.64
CA GLU A 104 11.28 -8.31 -13.22
C GLU A 104 11.72 -7.97 -14.64
N GLN A 105 13.04 -7.89 -14.86
CA GLN A 105 13.60 -7.88 -16.21
C GLN A 105 13.26 -9.22 -16.85
N GLU A 106 12.30 -9.14 -17.79
CA GLU A 106 12.10 -9.99 -18.98
C GLU A 106 11.73 -11.48 -18.80
#